data_AF-A0A452YY39-F1
#
_entry.id   AF-A0A452YY39-F1
#
_cell.length_a   1.000
_cell.length_b   1.000
_cell.length_c   1.000
_cell.angle_alpha   90.00
_cell.angle_beta   90.00
_cell.angle_gamma   90.00
#
_symmetry.space_group_name_H-M   'P 1'
#
loop_
_entity.id
_entity.type
_entity.pdbx_description
1 polymer ?
#
loop_
_entity_poly.entity_id
_entity_poly.type
_entity_poly.pdbx_seq_one_letter_code
_entity_poly.pdbx_strand_id
1 'polypeptide(L)'
;MGGTQRLPRLVGLKKALEMMLMSKSIKGVEAHKFGLVDAIVSADKLISTACSCALEIHEHKRPWLKSLLRTDRLTDIVEAKKILKFARVQALKQAANLQHPLVCIDVIEEGILFGPRAALMKEVLSGKMLEQSQTSKSLRHFFFAQRATSKIPNITNLGLTPRRILKAANVGGGLMGSGIATAFILSDIVVVLKEVNEKFLNTGINRIKANLQSFVKKGRMTQEDYEKKLSLLSGVLDYEQFRDADVVIEAVIEDLLLKQKIFSDLERSCHSNCIFATNTSTIDLR
;
A
#
# COMPACT_ATOMS: atom_id res chain seq x y z
N MET A 1 10.16 -10.18 22.54
CA MET A 1 10.96 -9.14 21.84
C MET A 1 12.28 -9.74 21.34
N GLY A 2 12.92 -9.11 20.36
CA GLY A 2 14.21 -9.51 19.78
C GLY A 2 14.22 -9.57 18.25
N GLY A 3 13.35 -8.81 17.58
CA GLY A 3 13.31 -8.72 16.13
C GLY A 3 14.58 -8.08 15.56
N THR A 4 15.09 -7.05 16.24
CA THR A 4 16.34 -6.36 15.85
C THR A 4 17.56 -7.28 15.92
N GLN A 5 17.46 -8.36 16.68
CA GLN A 5 18.54 -9.33 16.89
C GLN A 5 18.41 -10.56 16.00
N ARG A 6 17.21 -11.14 15.92
CA ARG A 6 16.99 -12.38 15.18
C ARG A 6 16.96 -12.15 13.67
N LEU A 7 16.36 -11.04 13.20
CA LEU A 7 16.18 -10.82 11.76
C LEU A 7 17.52 -10.65 11.04
N PRO A 8 18.48 -9.79 11.48
CA PRO A 8 19.80 -9.70 10.83
C PRO A 8 20.56 -11.03 10.80
N ARG A 9 20.37 -11.88 11.80
CA ARG A 9 21.01 -13.21 11.90
C ARG A 9 20.36 -14.26 11.00
N LEU A 10 19.10 -14.04 10.58
CA LEU A 10 18.37 -14.94 9.68
C LEU A 10 18.49 -14.53 8.22
N VAL A 11 18.30 -13.25 7.89
CA VAL A 11 18.24 -12.78 6.49
C VAL A 11 19.47 -12.00 6.04
N GLY A 12 20.42 -11.78 6.95
CA GLY A 12 21.56 -10.91 6.74
C GLY A 12 21.25 -9.44 7.03
N LEU A 13 22.28 -8.67 7.37
CA LEU A 13 22.15 -7.29 7.86
C LEU A 13 21.46 -6.35 6.85
N LYS A 14 21.87 -6.40 5.57
CA LYS A 14 21.31 -5.51 4.53
C LYS A 14 19.81 -5.72 4.35
N LYS A 15 19.36 -6.98 4.23
CA LYS A 15 17.94 -7.30 4.04
C LYS A 15 17.12 -7.00 5.30
N ALA A 16 17.67 -7.25 6.48
CA ALA A 16 17.01 -6.94 7.73
C ALA A 16 16.78 -5.43 7.91
N LEU A 17 17.77 -4.60 7.58
CA LEU A 17 17.63 -3.13 7.60
C LEU A 17 16.59 -2.65 6.58
N GLU A 18 16.56 -3.21 5.37
CA GLU A 18 15.53 -2.90 4.39
C GLU A 18 14.13 -3.15 4.95
N MET A 19 13.90 -4.33 5.54
CA MET A 19 12.61 -4.71 6.10
C MET A 19 12.20 -3.82 7.29
N MET A 20 13.12 -3.59 8.23
CA MET A 20 12.84 -2.83 9.46
C MET A 20 12.66 -1.34 9.22
N LEU A 21 13.51 -0.72 8.39
CA LEU A 21 13.47 0.73 8.15
C LEU A 21 12.37 1.12 7.17
N MET A 22 12.11 0.29 6.15
CA MET A 22 11.06 0.57 5.16
C MET A 22 9.69 0.02 5.57
N SER A 23 9.61 -0.73 6.68
CA SER A 23 8.40 -1.45 7.11
C SER A 23 7.77 -2.32 6.01
N LYS A 24 8.61 -2.91 5.14
CA LYS A 24 8.17 -3.72 4.01
C LYS A 24 8.10 -5.19 4.40
N SER A 25 6.93 -5.79 4.20
CA SER A 25 6.76 -7.24 4.25
C SER A 25 7.34 -7.91 3.00
N ILE A 26 7.86 -9.12 3.16
CA ILE A 26 8.32 -9.97 2.05
C ILE A 26 7.38 -11.16 1.88
N LYS A 27 7.22 -11.65 0.64
CA LYS A 27 6.39 -12.84 0.35
C LYS A 27 7.15 -14.14 0.60
N GLY A 28 6.43 -15.27 0.68
CA GLY A 28 7.00 -16.59 1.00
C GLY A 28 8.22 -16.99 0.15
N VAL A 29 8.15 -16.79 -1.17
CA VAL A 29 9.26 -17.10 -2.10
C VAL A 29 10.53 -16.31 -1.77
N GLU A 30 10.39 -15.02 -1.52
CA GLU A 30 11.51 -14.16 -1.14
C GLU A 30 12.00 -14.50 0.27
N ALA A 31 11.10 -14.78 1.21
CA ALA A 31 11.44 -15.17 2.57
C ALA A 31 12.26 -16.47 2.61
N HIS A 32 11.93 -17.45 1.78
CA HIS A 32 12.70 -18.68 1.63
C HIS A 32 14.08 -18.43 1.03
N LYS A 33 14.16 -17.63 -0.04
CA LYS A 33 15.43 -17.23 -0.67
C LYS A 33 16.38 -16.59 0.36
N PHE A 34 15.86 -15.73 1.23
CA PHE A 34 16.63 -15.09 2.29
C PHE A 34 16.70 -15.90 3.59
N GLY A 35 16.25 -17.17 3.62
CA GLY A 35 16.35 -18.03 4.81
C GLY A 35 15.60 -17.56 6.05
N LEU A 36 14.57 -16.71 5.88
CA LEU A 36 13.62 -16.39 6.94
C LEU A 36 12.65 -17.55 7.17
N VAL A 37 12.35 -18.30 6.11
CA VAL A 37 11.49 -19.49 6.10
C VAL A 37 12.28 -20.64 5.52
N ASP A 38 12.16 -21.82 6.12
CA ASP A 38 12.95 -23.00 5.69
C ASP A 38 12.29 -23.83 4.58
N ALA A 39 10.97 -23.74 4.41
CA ALA A 39 10.23 -24.48 3.39
C ALA A 39 8.95 -23.75 2.96
N ILE A 40 8.55 -23.92 1.70
CA ILE A 40 7.28 -23.41 1.17
C ILE A 40 6.40 -24.59 0.79
N VAL A 41 5.20 -24.64 1.36
CA VAL A 41 4.20 -25.67 1.10
C VAL A 41 2.83 -25.05 0.87
N SER A 42 1.92 -25.84 0.31
CA SER A 42 0.52 -25.48 0.18
C SER A 42 -0.17 -25.44 1.56
N ALA A 43 -1.27 -24.68 1.67
CA ALA A 43 -1.94 -24.41 2.95
C ALA A 43 -2.44 -25.69 3.65
N ASP A 44 -2.89 -26.67 2.89
CA ASP A 44 -3.34 -27.99 3.35
C ASP A 44 -2.21 -28.83 3.97
N LYS A 45 -0.96 -28.60 3.56
CA LYS A 45 0.21 -29.37 4.04
C LYS A 45 1.01 -28.67 5.14
N LEU A 46 0.64 -27.44 5.51
CA LEU A 46 1.42 -26.61 6.43
C LEU A 46 1.65 -27.31 7.78
N ILE A 47 0.59 -27.83 8.38
CA ILE A 47 0.65 -28.47 9.70
C ILE A 47 1.44 -29.79 9.60
N SER A 48 1.14 -30.63 8.61
CA SER A 48 1.83 -31.92 8.44
C SER A 48 3.33 -31.75 8.22
N THR A 49 3.74 -30.78 7.39
CA THR A 49 5.17 -30.50 7.17
C THR A 49 5.83 -29.92 8.42
N ALA A 50 5.16 -29.05 9.16
CA ALA A 50 5.71 -28.52 10.41
C ALA A 50 5.91 -29.64 11.46
N CYS A 51 4.95 -30.56 11.60
CA CYS A 51 5.08 -31.74 12.46
C CYS A 51 6.24 -32.64 12.03
N SER A 52 6.39 -32.91 10.72
CA SER A 52 7.52 -33.68 10.19
C SER A 52 8.86 -33.03 10.53
N CYS A 53 8.98 -31.72 10.30
CA CYS A 53 10.21 -30.98 10.63
C CYS A 53 10.53 -31.03 12.13
N ALA A 54 9.52 -31.00 13.01
CA ALA A 54 9.73 -31.12 14.44
C ALA A 54 10.23 -32.52 14.84
N LEU A 55 9.66 -33.57 14.24
CA LEU A 55 10.12 -34.95 14.44
C LEU A 55 11.55 -35.15 13.92
N GLU A 56 11.88 -34.62 12.75
CA GLU A 56 13.24 -34.66 12.21
C GLU A 56 14.27 -33.97 13.12
N ILE A 57 13.89 -32.88 13.79
CA ILE A 57 14.74 -32.22 14.79
C ILE A 57 14.93 -33.11 16.02
N HIS A 58 13.85 -33.75 16.49
CA HIS A 58 13.89 -34.67 17.62
C HIS A 58 14.77 -35.90 17.33
N GLU A 59 14.65 -36.45 16.12
CA GLU A 59 15.44 -37.59 15.62
C GLU A 59 16.87 -37.21 15.20
N HIS A 60 17.31 -35.96 15.43
CA HIS A 60 18.61 -35.44 15.05
C HIS A 60 18.93 -35.48 13.53
N LYS A 61 17.91 -35.67 12.68
CA LYS A 61 18.04 -35.59 11.21
C LYS A 61 18.19 -34.15 10.73
N ARG A 62 17.75 -33.18 11.55
CA ARG A 62 17.84 -31.75 11.26
C ARG A 62 18.36 -30.98 12.48
N PRO A 63 19.27 -30.00 12.31
CA PRO A 63 19.81 -29.26 13.45
C PRO A 63 18.78 -28.33 14.09
N TRP A 64 18.73 -28.31 15.42
CA TRP A 64 17.96 -27.31 16.18
C TRP A 64 18.74 -26.00 16.31
N LEU A 65 18.52 -25.09 15.37
CA LEU A 65 19.21 -23.80 15.35
C LEU A 65 18.49 -22.73 16.16
N LYS A 66 19.18 -22.15 17.15
CA LYS A 66 18.70 -20.97 17.89
C LYS A 66 19.05 -19.71 17.11
N SER A 67 18.07 -19.09 16.46
CA SER A 67 18.27 -17.92 15.58
C SER A 67 19.04 -16.77 16.25
N LEU A 68 18.88 -16.60 17.56
CA LEU A 68 19.56 -15.55 18.33
C LEU A 68 21.09 -15.74 18.41
N LEU A 69 21.56 -16.98 18.34
CA LEU A 69 22.98 -17.34 18.46
C LEU A 69 23.66 -17.49 17.09
N ARG A 70 22.90 -17.40 15.99
CA ARG A 70 23.44 -17.51 14.64
C ARG A 70 24.34 -16.33 14.29
N THR A 71 25.49 -16.61 13.70
CA THR A 71 26.45 -15.62 13.19
C THR A 71 26.78 -15.84 11.72
N ASP A 72 26.30 -16.93 11.12
CA ASP A 72 26.62 -17.38 9.76
C ASP A 72 26.21 -16.38 8.65
N ARG A 73 25.29 -15.46 8.97
CA ARG A 73 24.79 -14.42 8.05
C ARG A 73 25.13 -13.01 8.47
N LEU A 74 25.89 -12.85 9.55
CA LEU A 74 26.45 -11.56 9.92
C LEU A 74 27.72 -11.33 9.12
N THR A 75 27.88 -10.10 8.64
CA THR A 75 29.14 -9.65 8.02
C THR A 75 30.18 -9.41 9.10
N ASP A 76 31.45 -9.28 8.68
CA ASP A 76 32.50 -8.82 9.58
C ASP A 76 32.15 -7.46 10.19
N ILE A 77 32.78 -7.15 11.34
CA ILE A 77 32.46 -5.94 12.12
C ILE A 77 32.74 -4.67 11.32
N VAL A 78 33.77 -4.65 10.47
CA VAL A 78 34.15 -3.45 9.70
C VAL A 78 33.09 -3.17 8.62
N GLU A 79 32.68 -4.20 7.88
CA GLU A 79 31.62 -4.08 6.89
C GLU A 79 30.26 -3.79 7.53
N ALA A 80 29.95 -4.42 8.67
CA ALA A 80 28.73 -4.14 9.42
C ALA A 80 28.63 -2.65 9.80
N LYS A 81 29.72 -2.07 10.32
CA LYS A 81 29.78 -0.63 10.66
C LYS A 81 29.56 0.26 9.44
N LYS A 82 30.12 -0.09 8.27
CA LYS A 82 29.89 0.65 7.01
C LYS A 82 28.41 0.61 6.61
N ILE A 83 27.80 -0.57 6.64
CA ILE A 83 26.38 -0.77 6.30
C ILE A 83 25.48 0.05 7.25
N LEU A 84 25.73 -0.01 8.56
CA LEU A 84 24.96 0.71 9.56
C LEU A 84 25.11 2.24 9.40
N LYS A 85 26.34 2.73 9.14
CA LYS A 85 26.58 4.16 8.86
C LYS A 85 25.79 4.62 7.63
N PHE A 86 25.81 3.85 6.54
CA PHE A 86 25.02 4.15 5.36
C PHE A 86 23.51 4.19 5.67
N ALA A 87 23.01 3.20 6.43
CA ALA A 87 21.61 3.14 6.83
C ALA A 87 21.16 4.36 7.66
N ARG A 88 22.03 4.89 8.55
CA ARG A 88 21.75 6.11 9.33
C ARG A 88 21.59 7.33 8.42
N VAL A 89 22.49 7.51 7.45
CA VAL A 89 22.41 8.60 6.47
C VAL A 89 21.11 8.51 5.67
N GLN A 90 20.74 7.31 5.22
CA GLN A 90 19.51 7.10 4.47
C GLN A 90 18.26 7.39 5.32
N ALA A 91 18.24 6.96 6.58
CA ALA A 91 17.13 7.21 7.50
C ALA A 91 16.93 8.71 7.75
N LEU A 92 18.01 9.45 7.99
CA LEU A 92 17.98 10.91 8.15
C LEU A 92 17.49 11.63 6.89
N LYS A 93 17.88 11.15 5.71
CA LYS A 93 17.43 11.72 4.42
C LYS A 93 15.93 11.51 4.19
N GLN A 94 15.37 10.38 4.65
CA GLN A 94 13.95 10.09 4.50
C GLN A 94 13.09 10.87 5.50
N ALA A 95 13.52 10.95 6.76
CA ALA A 95 12.76 11.61 7.81
C ALA A 95 13.67 12.12 8.94
N ALA A 96 14.22 13.32 8.76
CA ALA A 96 15.14 13.93 9.73
C ALA A 96 14.49 14.18 11.10
N ASN A 97 13.17 14.32 11.15
CA ASN A 97 12.38 14.54 12.36
C ASN A 97 12.10 13.25 13.16
N LEU A 98 12.40 12.07 12.63
CA LEU A 98 12.11 10.79 13.29
C LEU A 98 13.38 10.17 13.90
N GLN A 99 13.34 9.95 15.20
CA GLN A 99 14.46 9.38 15.96
C GLN A 99 14.42 7.85 16.05
N HIS A 100 13.23 7.25 16.02
CA HIS A 100 13.07 5.80 16.18
C HIS A 100 13.82 4.94 15.14
N PRO A 101 14.02 5.35 13.87
CA PRO A 101 14.81 4.57 12.93
C PRO A 101 16.29 4.50 13.33
N LEU A 102 16.85 5.60 13.85
CA LEU A 102 18.25 5.64 14.32
C LEU A 102 18.43 4.76 15.55
N VAL A 103 17.51 4.86 16.52
CA VAL A 103 17.51 4.02 17.71
C VAL A 103 17.42 2.53 17.34
N CYS A 104 16.63 2.17 16.32
CA CYS A 104 16.59 0.80 15.81
C CYS A 104 17.97 0.34 15.30
N ILE A 105 18.66 1.18 14.51
CA ILE A 105 20.02 0.89 14.03
C ILE A 105 21.01 0.75 15.20
N ASP A 106 20.90 1.60 16.23
CA ASP A 106 21.77 1.54 17.42
C ASP A 106 21.59 0.25 18.23
N VAL A 107 20.36 -0.27 18.29
CA VAL A 107 20.07 -1.57 18.95
C VAL A 107 20.61 -2.74 18.12
N ILE A 108 20.55 -2.66 16.79
CA ILE A 108 21.14 -3.67 15.90
C ILE A 108 22.67 -3.67 16.05
N GLU A 109 23.29 -2.48 16.05
CA GLU A 109 24.74 -2.34 16.21
C GLU A 109 25.22 -2.92 17.54
N GLU A 110 24.51 -2.68 18.63
CA GLU A 110 24.79 -3.26 19.94
C GLU A 110 24.89 -4.79 19.87
N GLY A 111 24.00 -5.42 19.11
CA GLY A 111 23.93 -6.87 18.96
C GLY A 111 25.07 -7.47 18.18
N ILE A 112 25.64 -6.69 17.26
CA ILE A 112 26.79 -7.08 16.45
C ILE A 112 28.07 -6.90 17.27
N LEU A 113 28.19 -5.84 18.07
CA LEU A 113 29.41 -5.52 18.82
C LEU A 113 29.52 -6.26 20.15
N PHE A 114 28.46 -6.28 20.95
CA PHE A 114 28.47 -6.78 22.33
C PHE A 114 27.68 -8.09 22.50
N GLY A 115 27.11 -8.59 21.41
CA GLY A 115 26.39 -9.85 21.37
C GLY A 115 24.90 -9.73 21.71
N PRO A 116 24.15 -10.83 21.51
CA PRO A 116 22.69 -10.79 21.49
C PRO A 116 22.05 -10.46 22.84
N ARG A 117 22.65 -10.84 23.98
CA ARG A 117 22.06 -10.60 25.31
C ARG A 117 22.05 -9.12 25.67
N ALA A 118 23.19 -8.44 25.51
CA ALA A 118 23.31 -7.00 25.73
C ALA A 118 22.32 -6.22 24.86
N ALA A 119 22.21 -6.61 23.59
CA ALA A 119 21.33 -5.94 22.66
C ALA A 119 19.84 -6.20 22.88
N LEU A 120 19.45 -7.38 23.39
CA LEU A 120 18.06 -7.59 23.85
C LEU A 120 17.70 -6.68 25.03
N MET A 121 18.64 -6.44 25.96
CA MET A 121 18.43 -5.48 27.04
C MET A 121 18.27 -4.06 26.48
N LYS A 122 19.15 -3.66 25.55
CA LYS A 122 19.04 -2.37 24.87
C LYS A 122 17.72 -2.24 24.09
N GLU A 123 17.28 -3.28 23.39
CA GLU A 123 16.00 -3.29 22.67
C GLU A 123 14.82 -2.97 23.60
N VAL A 124 14.80 -3.59 24.79
CA VAL A 124 13.74 -3.35 25.77
C VAL A 124 13.78 -1.92 26.31
N LEU A 125 14.96 -1.42 26.68
CA LEU A 125 15.12 -0.07 27.23
C LEU A 125 14.78 1.00 26.19
N SER A 126 15.37 0.89 25.00
CA SER A 126 15.11 1.79 23.87
C SER A 126 13.64 1.73 23.43
N GLY A 127 13.03 0.55 23.40
CA GLY A 127 11.62 0.37 23.08
C GLY A 127 10.70 1.11 24.04
N LYS A 128 10.91 0.98 25.35
CA LYS A 128 10.15 1.72 26.38
C LYS A 128 10.31 3.23 26.25
N MET A 129 11.54 3.70 25.99
CA MET A 129 11.80 5.12 25.78
C MET A 129 11.04 5.64 24.54
N LEU A 130 11.12 4.93 23.42
CA LEU A 130 10.42 5.30 22.19
C LEU A 130 8.90 5.25 22.35
N GLU A 131 8.36 4.28 23.08
CA GLU A 131 6.92 4.18 23.33
C GLU A 131 6.35 5.46 23.98
N GLN A 132 7.13 6.08 24.89
CA GLN A 132 6.76 7.30 25.59
C GLN A 132 7.00 8.58 24.79
N SER A 133 7.79 8.52 23.72
CA SER A 133 8.07 9.66 22.86
C SER A 133 6.81 10.23 22.20
N GLN A 134 6.78 11.55 22.01
CA GLN A 134 5.65 12.23 21.39
C GLN A 134 5.42 11.77 19.95
N THR A 135 6.49 11.55 19.18
CA THR A 135 6.40 11.08 17.80
C THR A 135 5.76 9.69 17.71
N SER A 136 6.11 8.76 18.62
CA SER A 136 5.48 7.45 18.66
C SER A 136 4.01 7.52 19.06
N LYS A 137 3.65 8.37 20.04
CA LYS A 137 2.25 8.63 20.40
C LYS A 137 1.45 9.18 19.22
N SER A 138 2.00 10.16 18.49
CA SER A 138 1.36 10.74 17.29
C SER A 138 1.18 9.71 16.16
N LEU A 139 2.17 8.86 15.90
CA LEU A 139 2.06 7.82 14.86
C LEU A 139 1.03 6.75 15.24
N ARG A 140 0.95 6.35 16.51
CA ARG A 140 -0.11 5.46 17.00
C ARG A 140 -1.48 6.12 16.91
N HIS A 141 -1.60 7.40 17.26
CA HIS A 141 -2.83 8.17 17.06
C HIS A 141 -3.25 8.16 15.59
N PHE A 142 -2.34 8.45 14.66
CA PHE A 142 -2.62 8.42 13.22
C PHE A 142 -3.13 7.03 12.77
N PHE A 143 -2.52 5.95 13.26
CA PHE A 143 -2.97 4.57 12.97
C PHE A 143 -4.42 4.29 13.40
N PHE A 144 -4.84 4.82 14.55
CA PHE A 144 -6.24 4.70 15.00
C PHE A 144 -7.16 5.67 14.27
N ALA A 145 -6.74 6.92 14.08
CA ALA A 145 -7.50 7.94 13.37
C ALA A 145 -7.82 7.51 11.94
N GLN A 146 -6.85 6.95 11.21
CA GLN A 146 -7.05 6.42 9.85
C GLN A 146 -8.10 5.30 9.80
N ARG A 147 -8.27 4.51 10.86
CA ARG A 147 -9.33 3.49 10.94
C ARG A 147 -10.68 4.05 11.38
N ALA A 148 -10.67 5.18 12.06
CA ALA A 148 -11.87 5.85 12.53
C ALA A 148 -12.57 6.65 11.42
N THR A 149 -11.87 7.05 10.36
CA THR A 149 -12.44 7.84 9.24
C THR A 149 -13.62 7.17 8.55
N SER A 150 -13.70 5.83 8.54
CA SER A 150 -14.82 5.08 7.98
C SER A 150 -16.01 4.90 8.93
N LYS A 151 -15.88 5.31 10.20
CA LYS A 151 -16.93 5.21 11.22
C LYS A 151 -17.58 6.57 11.42
N ILE A 152 -18.66 6.83 10.69
CA ILE A 152 -19.39 8.09 10.77
C ILE A 152 -20.65 7.86 11.62
N PRO A 153 -20.75 8.48 12.82
CA PRO A 153 -21.93 8.40 13.66
C PRO A 153 -23.19 8.80 12.87
N ASN A 154 -24.29 8.11 13.13
CA ASN A 154 -25.59 8.31 12.48
C ASN A 154 -25.65 8.00 10.98
N ILE A 155 -24.58 7.45 10.38
CA ILE A 155 -24.58 6.99 8.99
C ILE A 155 -24.20 5.51 8.94
N THR A 156 -22.99 5.18 9.38
CA THR A 156 -22.45 3.81 9.24
C THR A 156 -22.96 2.84 10.31
N ASN A 157 -23.60 3.35 11.38
CA ASN A 157 -24.19 2.56 12.46
C ASN A 157 -25.66 2.17 12.21
N LEU A 158 -26.26 2.62 11.10
CA LEU A 158 -27.66 2.33 10.75
C LEU A 158 -27.88 0.92 10.18
N GLY A 159 -26.83 0.09 10.06
CA GLY A 159 -26.93 -1.25 9.47
C GLY A 159 -27.06 -1.25 7.94
N LEU A 160 -26.79 -0.12 7.28
CA LEU A 160 -26.80 -0.01 5.82
C LEU A 160 -25.68 -0.81 5.19
N THR A 161 -25.97 -1.47 4.07
CA THR A 161 -24.99 -2.21 3.27
C THR A 161 -24.61 -1.42 2.01
N PRO A 162 -23.31 -1.21 1.72
CA PRO A 162 -22.89 -0.56 0.48
C PRO A 162 -23.41 -1.28 -0.76
N ARG A 163 -23.94 -0.52 -1.71
CA ARG A 163 -24.30 -1.06 -3.03
C ARG A 163 -23.03 -1.38 -3.81
N ARG A 164 -23.10 -2.42 -4.65
CA ARG A 164 -22.02 -2.77 -5.55
C ARG A 164 -21.99 -1.77 -6.71
N ILE A 165 -20.81 -1.21 -6.98
CA ILE A 165 -20.56 -0.34 -8.13
C ILE A 165 -19.80 -1.16 -9.16
N LEU A 166 -20.35 -1.31 -10.36
CA LEU A 166 -19.77 -2.04 -11.49
C LEU A 166 -19.42 -1.09 -12.65
N LYS A 167 -20.22 -0.04 -12.85
CA LYS A 167 -20.03 0.95 -13.90
C LYS A 167 -20.03 2.36 -13.33
N ALA A 168 -18.96 3.11 -13.61
CA ALA A 168 -18.82 4.51 -13.28
C ALA A 168 -18.81 5.35 -14.57
N ALA A 169 -19.55 6.45 -14.57
CA ALA A 169 -19.48 7.45 -15.62
C ALA A 169 -18.73 8.68 -15.12
N ASN A 170 -17.92 9.28 -15.98
CA ASN A 170 -17.05 10.39 -15.61
C ASN A 170 -17.21 11.52 -16.62
N VAL A 171 -17.64 12.68 -16.16
CA VAL A 171 -17.89 13.85 -17.01
C VAL A 171 -16.68 14.77 -16.92
N GLY A 172 -15.89 14.82 -18.00
CA GLY A 172 -14.64 15.57 -18.10
C GLY A 172 -13.41 14.66 -18.13
N GLY A 173 -12.60 14.78 -19.18
CA GLY A 173 -11.33 14.09 -19.42
C GLY A 173 -10.09 14.93 -19.04
N GLY A 174 -10.30 15.97 -18.25
CA GLY A 174 -9.25 16.86 -17.74
C GLY A 174 -8.24 16.16 -16.82
N LEU A 175 -7.43 16.96 -16.12
CA LEU A 175 -6.42 16.43 -15.20
C LEU A 175 -7.06 15.58 -14.08
N MET A 176 -8.07 16.12 -13.39
CA MET A 176 -8.77 15.41 -12.30
C MET A 176 -9.57 14.22 -12.83
N GLY A 177 -10.38 14.44 -13.87
CA GLY A 177 -11.21 13.40 -14.47
C GLY A 177 -10.41 12.19 -14.94
N SER A 178 -9.28 12.40 -15.63
CA SER A 178 -8.41 11.28 -16.04
C SER A 178 -7.81 10.51 -14.85
N GLY A 179 -7.50 11.18 -13.73
CA GLY A 179 -7.06 10.53 -12.49
C GLY A 179 -8.17 9.68 -11.85
N ILE A 180 -9.38 10.21 -11.77
CA ILE A 180 -10.57 9.53 -11.23
C ILE A 180 -10.88 8.27 -12.05
N ALA A 181 -10.93 8.41 -13.39
CA ALA A 181 -11.13 7.27 -14.29
C ALA A 181 -10.05 6.20 -14.10
N THR A 182 -8.78 6.61 -13.96
CA THR A 182 -7.68 5.67 -13.70
C THR A 182 -7.90 4.90 -12.39
N ALA A 183 -8.36 5.56 -11.32
CA ALA A 183 -8.59 4.92 -10.02
C ALA A 183 -9.72 3.87 -10.08
N PHE A 184 -10.81 4.16 -10.80
CA PHE A 184 -11.89 3.19 -11.03
C PHE A 184 -11.41 1.99 -11.83
N ILE A 185 -10.69 2.20 -12.93
CA ILE A 185 -10.15 1.11 -13.76
C ILE A 185 -9.22 0.21 -12.94
N LEU A 186 -8.32 0.79 -12.15
CA LEU A 186 -7.43 0.03 -11.27
C LEU A 186 -8.19 -0.85 -10.27
N SER A 187 -9.44 -0.48 -9.95
CA SER A 187 -10.35 -1.22 -9.07
C SER A 187 -11.31 -2.16 -9.82
N ASP A 188 -11.08 -2.44 -11.11
CA ASP A 188 -11.90 -3.32 -11.96
C ASP A 188 -13.34 -2.82 -12.19
N ILE A 189 -13.53 -1.50 -12.17
CA ILE A 189 -14.82 -0.84 -12.48
C ILE A 189 -14.79 -0.36 -13.94
N VAL A 190 -15.87 -0.62 -14.69
CA VAL A 190 -16.05 -0.12 -16.06
C VAL A 190 -16.24 1.39 -16.03
N VAL A 191 -15.52 2.12 -16.89
CA VAL A 191 -15.56 3.57 -16.93
C VAL A 191 -16.02 4.09 -18.28
N VAL A 192 -17.05 4.93 -18.28
CA VAL A 192 -17.47 5.71 -19.44
C VAL A 192 -16.99 7.15 -19.27
N LEU A 193 -16.08 7.60 -20.12
CA LEU A 193 -15.57 8.97 -20.10
C LEU A 193 -16.32 9.82 -21.12
N LYS A 194 -17.02 10.85 -20.64
CA LYS A 194 -17.72 11.82 -21.50
C LYS A 194 -16.94 13.12 -21.62
N GLU A 195 -16.81 13.60 -22.85
CA GLU A 195 -16.26 14.92 -23.16
C GLU A 195 -17.17 15.70 -24.10
N VAL A 196 -16.85 16.97 -24.33
CA VAL A 196 -17.64 17.86 -25.20
C VAL A 196 -17.32 17.68 -26.69
N ASN A 197 -16.12 17.21 -27.01
CA ASN A 197 -15.70 16.92 -28.39
C ASN A 197 -14.60 15.85 -28.44
N GLU A 198 -14.36 15.31 -29.64
CA GLU A 198 -13.38 14.24 -29.86
C GLU A 198 -11.96 14.63 -29.47
N LYS A 199 -11.56 15.89 -29.67
CA LYS A 199 -10.22 16.37 -29.33
C LYS A 199 -9.95 16.27 -27.83
N PHE A 200 -10.88 16.75 -27.01
CA PHE A 200 -10.76 16.65 -25.55
C PHE A 200 -10.92 15.20 -25.07
N LEU A 201 -11.82 14.44 -25.69
CA LEU A 201 -12.00 13.02 -25.38
C LEU A 201 -10.71 12.23 -25.58
N ASN A 202 -10.10 12.35 -26.76
CA ASN A 202 -8.84 11.68 -27.10
C ASN A 202 -7.71 12.11 -26.16
N THR A 203 -7.67 13.39 -25.80
CA THR A 203 -6.69 13.91 -24.83
C THR A 203 -6.86 13.25 -23.46
N GLY A 204 -8.09 13.13 -22.97
CA GLY A 204 -8.40 12.46 -21.69
C GLY A 204 -8.05 10.97 -21.71
N ILE A 205 -8.44 10.25 -22.77
CA ILE A 205 -8.09 8.84 -22.96
C ILE A 205 -6.58 8.65 -22.98
N ASN A 206 -5.83 9.51 -23.68
CA ASN A 206 -4.37 9.42 -23.74
C ASN A 206 -3.72 9.65 -22.37
N ARG A 207 -4.26 10.55 -21.54
CA ARG A 207 -3.80 10.72 -20.15
C ARG A 207 -4.03 9.47 -19.31
N ILE A 208 -5.20 8.85 -19.42
CA ILE A 208 -5.52 7.60 -18.71
C ILE A 208 -4.56 6.48 -19.15
N LYS A 209 -4.33 6.33 -20.47
CA LYS A 209 -3.34 5.38 -21.01
C LYS A 209 -1.94 5.63 -20.44
N ALA A 210 -1.50 6.88 -20.39
CA ALA A 210 -0.19 7.25 -19.85
C ALA A 210 -0.07 6.94 -18.35
N ASN A 211 -1.14 7.19 -17.58
CA ASN A 211 -1.18 6.87 -16.15
C ASN A 211 -1.03 5.35 -15.93
N LEU A 212 -1.81 4.53 -16.65
CA LEU A 212 -1.73 3.07 -16.58
C LEU A 212 -0.35 2.56 -17.02
N GLN A 213 0.21 3.11 -18.10
CA GLN A 213 1.57 2.74 -18.57
C GLN A 213 2.64 3.05 -17.51
N SER A 214 2.46 4.08 -16.68
CA SER A 214 3.36 4.39 -15.57
C SER A 214 3.44 3.25 -14.55
N PHE A 215 2.34 2.53 -14.30
CA PHE A 215 2.34 1.35 -13.41
C PHE A 215 3.12 0.19 -14.00
N VAL A 216 3.01 -0.04 -15.32
CA VAL A 216 3.81 -1.04 -16.04
C VAL A 216 5.29 -0.71 -15.96
N LYS A 217 5.67 0.54 -16.28
CA LYS A 217 7.06 1.01 -16.19
C LYS A 217 7.65 0.89 -14.78
N LYS A 218 6.82 1.03 -13.74
CA LYS A 218 7.22 0.88 -12.33
C LYS A 218 7.19 -0.57 -11.84
N GLY A 219 6.91 -1.56 -12.71
CA GLY A 219 6.83 -2.97 -12.38
C GLY A 219 5.67 -3.33 -11.43
N ARG A 220 4.63 -2.49 -11.38
CA ARG A 220 3.44 -2.69 -10.52
C ARG A 220 2.27 -3.35 -11.26
N MET A 221 2.38 -3.54 -12.56
CA MET A 221 1.35 -4.08 -13.46
C MET A 221 2.03 -4.77 -14.64
N THR A 222 1.46 -5.88 -15.11
CA THR A 222 1.94 -6.57 -16.33
C THR A 222 1.39 -5.90 -17.60
N GLN A 223 1.96 -6.21 -18.76
CA GLN A 223 1.43 -5.70 -20.03
C GLN A 223 0.03 -6.28 -20.35
N GLU A 224 -0.21 -7.55 -20.00
CA GLU A 224 -1.51 -8.20 -20.15
C GLU A 224 -2.57 -7.55 -19.24
N ASP A 225 -2.23 -7.31 -17.97
CA ASP A 225 -3.11 -6.60 -17.05
C ASP A 225 -3.42 -5.19 -17.56
N TYR A 226 -2.44 -4.48 -18.12
CA TYR A 226 -2.65 -3.15 -18.71
C TYR A 226 -3.72 -3.17 -19.81
N GLU A 227 -3.64 -4.11 -20.74
CA GLU A 227 -4.59 -4.21 -21.86
C GLU A 227 -5.99 -4.55 -21.36
N LYS A 228 -6.10 -5.49 -20.41
CA LYS A 228 -7.37 -5.83 -19.76
C LYS A 228 -7.97 -4.65 -18.98
N LYS A 229 -7.14 -3.86 -18.30
CA LYS A 229 -7.60 -2.67 -17.58
C LYS A 229 -8.05 -1.58 -18.55
N LEU A 230 -7.33 -1.39 -19.64
CA LEU A 230 -7.67 -0.39 -20.64
C LEU A 230 -8.99 -0.71 -21.37
N SER A 231 -9.34 -1.99 -21.55
CA SER A 231 -10.61 -2.37 -22.18
C SER A 231 -11.84 -2.03 -21.33
N LEU A 232 -11.66 -1.70 -20.05
CA LEU A 232 -12.73 -1.20 -19.18
C LEU A 232 -13.11 0.26 -19.46
N LEU A 233 -12.33 0.98 -20.29
CA LEU A 233 -12.57 2.38 -20.63
C LEU A 233 -13.28 2.52 -21.97
N SER A 234 -14.43 3.18 -21.98
CA SER A 234 -15.07 3.69 -23.20
C SER A 234 -15.12 5.22 -23.19
N GLY A 235 -15.04 5.82 -24.37
CA GLY A 235 -15.17 7.26 -24.56
C GLY A 235 -16.44 7.61 -25.33
N VAL A 236 -17.17 8.62 -24.89
CA VAL A 236 -18.43 9.07 -25.50
C VAL A 236 -18.52 10.60 -25.54
N LEU A 237 -19.40 11.10 -26.40
CA LEU A 237 -19.72 12.54 -26.49
C LEU A 237 -21.13 12.87 -25.99
N ASP A 238 -22.02 11.88 -25.99
CA ASP A 238 -23.39 11.92 -25.48
C ASP A 238 -23.53 11.24 -24.11
N TYR A 239 -24.78 11.13 -23.62
CA TYR A 239 -25.12 10.51 -22.35
C TYR A 239 -25.81 9.14 -22.50
N GLU A 240 -25.88 8.54 -23.69
CA GLU A 240 -26.67 7.32 -23.90
C GLU A 240 -26.15 6.14 -23.06
N GLN A 241 -24.83 6.04 -22.92
CA GLN A 241 -24.16 5.00 -22.12
C GLN A 241 -24.19 5.26 -20.60
N PHE A 242 -24.88 6.30 -20.14
CA PHE A 242 -25.03 6.62 -18.72
C PHE A 242 -26.26 5.95 -18.09
N ARG A 243 -27.16 5.38 -18.90
CA ARG A 243 -28.42 4.77 -18.43
C ARG A 243 -28.23 3.63 -17.43
N ASP A 244 -27.11 2.92 -17.53
CA ASP A 244 -26.70 1.78 -16.69
C ASP A 244 -25.51 2.10 -15.78
N ALA A 245 -25.16 3.38 -15.59
CA ALA A 245 -24.08 3.78 -14.69
C ALA A 245 -24.55 3.78 -13.23
N ASP A 246 -23.83 3.11 -12.33
CA ASP A 246 -24.17 3.07 -10.90
C ASP A 246 -23.78 4.38 -10.17
N VAL A 247 -22.73 5.03 -10.66
CA VAL A 247 -22.21 6.30 -10.14
C VAL A 247 -21.72 7.19 -11.28
N VAL A 248 -22.00 8.49 -11.19
CA VAL A 248 -21.45 9.53 -12.05
C VAL A 248 -20.57 10.45 -11.22
N ILE A 249 -19.36 10.74 -11.70
CA ILE A 249 -18.51 11.79 -11.15
C ILE A 249 -18.34 12.92 -12.17
N GLU A 250 -18.73 14.12 -11.77
CA GLU A 250 -18.51 15.34 -12.53
C GLU A 250 -17.14 15.94 -12.17
N ALA A 251 -16.31 16.17 -13.19
CA ALA A 251 -14.95 16.72 -13.06
C ALA A 251 -14.62 17.70 -14.20
N VAL A 252 -15.58 18.57 -14.53
CA VAL A 252 -15.42 19.70 -15.45
C VAL A 252 -14.90 20.95 -14.72
N ILE A 253 -14.68 22.02 -15.48
CA ILE A 253 -14.22 23.31 -14.96
C ILE A 253 -15.16 23.87 -13.87
N GLU A 254 -14.61 24.69 -12.99
CA GLU A 254 -15.36 25.35 -11.90
C GLU A 254 -16.24 26.48 -12.44
N ASP A 255 -17.36 26.10 -13.05
CA ASP A 255 -18.44 26.99 -13.50
C ASP A 255 -19.78 26.46 -12.98
N LEU A 256 -20.48 27.27 -12.19
CA LEU A 256 -21.72 26.87 -11.52
C LEU A 256 -22.84 26.54 -12.52
N LEU A 257 -23.05 27.40 -13.51
CA LEU A 257 -24.14 27.24 -14.48
C LEU A 257 -23.93 26.01 -15.36
N LEU A 258 -22.67 25.78 -15.78
CA LEU A 258 -22.29 24.59 -16.52
C LEU A 258 -22.54 23.32 -15.70
N LYS A 259 -22.09 23.28 -14.43
CA LYS A 259 -22.30 22.12 -13.56
C LYS A 259 -23.79 21.87 -13.30
N GLN A 260 -24.57 22.89 -12.99
CA GLN A 260 -26.02 22.77 -12.83
C GLN A 260 -26.70 22.18 -14.07
N LYS A 261 -26.31 22.66 -15.27
CA LYS A 261 -26.79 22.10 -16.54
C LYS A 261 -26.40 20.63 -16.70
N ILE A 262 -25.15 20.27 -16.42
CA ILE A 262 -24.68 18.88 -16.47
C ILE A 262 -25.51 18.00 -15.53
N PHE A 263 -25.73 18.41 -14.28
CA PHE A 263 -26.53 17.63 -13.34
C PHE A 263 -28.00 17.48 -13.77
N SER A 264 -28.58 18.52 -14.39
CA SER A 264 -29.92 18.39 -15.00
C SER A 264 -29.95 17.41 -16.17
N ASP A 265 -28.88 17.34 -16.98
CA ASP A 265 -28.79 16.37 -18.09
C ASP A 265 -28.55 14.95 -17.58
N LEU A 266 -27.76 14.80 -16.50
CA LEU A 266 -27.52 13.52 -15.82
C LEU A 266 -28.80 12.93 -15.23
N GLU A 267 -29.61 13.74 -14.55
CA GLU A 267 -30.90 13.31 -13.99
C GLU A 267 -31.84 12.73 -15.05
N ARG A 268 -31.82 13.28 -16.26
CA ARG A 268 -32.63 12.79 -17.39
C ARG A 268 -32.08 11.52 -18.03
N SER A 269 -30.77 11.31 -17.96
CA SER A 269 -30.07 10.29 -18.74
C SER A 269 -29.72 9.03 -17.93
N CYS A 270 -29.61 9.14 -16.61
CA CYS A 270 -29.26 8.03 -15.73
C CYS A 270 -30.50 7.39 -15.10
N HIS A 271 -30.38 6.14 -14.65
CA HIS A 271 -31.44 5.49 -13.89
C HIS A 271 -31.59 6.08 -12.48
N SER A 272 -32.77 5.93 -11.87
CA SER A 272 -33.14 6.56 -10.58
C SER A 272 -32.29 6.16 -9.37
N ASN A 273 -31.53 5.07 -9.47
CA ASN A 273 -30.66 4.60 -8.41
C ASN A 273 -29.20 5.05 -8.58
N CYS A 274 -28.85 5.71 -9.69
CA CYS A 274 -27.50 6.20 -9.94
C CYS A 274 -27.11 7.28 -8.90
N ILE A 275 -25.88 7.20 -8.38
CA ILE A 275 -25.35 8.23 -7.48
C ILE A 275 -24.71 9.33 -8.32
N PHE A 276 -25.06 10.59 -8.08
CA PHE A 276 -24.36 11.74 -8.68
C PHE A 276 -23.41 12.36 -7.67
N ALA A 277 -22.15 12.52 -8.07
CA ALA A 277 -21.11 13.17 -7.28
C ALA A 277 -20.40 14.24 -8.12
N THR A 278 -19.91 15.28 -7.47
CA THR A 278 -19.09 16.33 -8.09
C THR A 278 -17.73 16.39 -7.41
N ASN A 279 -16.68 16.63 -8.21
CA ASN A 279 -15.32 16.91 -7.75
C ASN A 279 -15.08 18.42 -7.55
N THR A 280 -16.13 19.23 -7.39
CA THR A 280 -15.94 20.67 -7.11
C THR A 280 -15.15 20.89 -5.82
N SER A 281 -14.30 21.91 -5.83
CA SER A 281 -13.53 22.36 -4.68
C SER A 281 -14.01 23.68 -4.09
N THR A 282 -14.84 24.42 -4.82
CA THR A 282 -15.15 25.83 -4.51
C THR A 282 -16.63 26.17 -4.57
N ILE A 283 -17.47 25.30 -5.14
CA ILE A 283 -18.91 25.53 -5.27
C ILE A 283 -19.63 24.79 -4.13
N ASP A 284 -20.62 25.45 -3.50
CA ASP A 284 -21.44 24.82 -2.47
C ASP A 284 -22.37 23.77 -3.09
N LEU A 285 -22.49 22.63 -2.42
CA LEU A 285 -23.40 21.54 -2.80
C LEU A 285 -24.79 21.67 -2.17
N ARG A 286 -24.93 22.52 -1.14
CA ARG A 286 -26.20 22.73 -0.43
C ARG A 286 -27.12 23.71 -1.14
#